data_AF-A0A519ZJX6-F1
#
_entry.id   AF-A0A519ZJX6-F1
#
_cell.length_a   1.000
_cell.length_b   1.000
_cell.length_c   1.000
_cell.angle_alpha   90.00
_cell.angle_beta   90.00
_cell.angle_gamma   90.00
#
_symmetry.space_group_name_H-M   'P 1'
#
loop_
_entity.id
_entity.type
_entity.pdbx_description
1 polymer ?
#
loop_
_entity_poly.entity_id
_entity_poly.type
_entity_poly.pdbx_seq_one_letter_code
_entity_poly.pdbx_strand_id
1 'polypeptide(L)'
;LLSPGGRQFIHGLGVTAGDSILAGYQRVLAATGVTGYPYVTAHMQGKPGEAPTPTGKRVDEQKLRDLQAYVNSLQAPKGVVTSSALVAQGRALFISQKCTDCHNTNQGIAVQSKLVPMNVIWPGYAPKVLAQRKAPLSPIQNAPGTFDDKMIVVDASPGGGIRGNALPLLLDLARKPVFLHDDSVHSLDELLDPKRGKTSPHPFYVVTSAQRGELVAYLKSLDTNSK
;
A
#
# COMPACT_ATOMS: atom_id res chain seq x y z
N LEU A 1 -15.33 16.14 0.44
CA LEU A 1 -15.42 15.87 -1.02
C LEU A 1 -16.55 16.65 -1.71
N LEU A 2 -17.77 16.76 -1.15
CA LEU A 2 -18.89 17.44 -1.85
C LEU A 2 -18.85 18.98 -1.85
N SER A 3 -17.86 19.60 -1.20
CA SER A 3 -17.63 21.05 -1.29
C SER A 3 -17.19 21.44 -2.72
N PRO A 4 -17.34 22.72 -3.14
CA PRO A 4 -16.91 23.17 -4.46
C PRO A 4 -15.47 22.77 -4.81
N GLY A 5 -14.50 23.04 -3.91
CA GLY A 5 -13.11 22.64 -4.11
C GLY A 5 -12.87 21.12 -4.12
N GLY A 6 -13.69 20.35 -3.39
CA GLY A 6 -13.61 18.89 -3.41
C GLY A 6 -14.14 18.30 -4.72
N ARG A 7 -15.22 18.87 -5.25
CA ARG A 7 -15.77 18.50 -6.57
C ARG A 7 -14.78 18.83 -7.68
N GLN A 8 -14.21 20.04 -7.66
CA GLN A 8 -13.17 20.46 -8.60
C GLN A 8 -11.95 19.53 -8.55
N PHE A 9 -11.49 19.18 -7.35
CA PHE A 9 -10.35 18.28 -7.17
C PHE A 9 -10.60 16.90 -7.79
N ILE A 10 -11.73 16.26 -7.47
CA ILE A 10 -12.03 14.92 -7.97
C ILE A 10 -12.30 14.93 -9.48
N HIS A 11 -13.00 15.94 -10.00
CA HIS A 11 -13.17 16.12 -11.44
C HIS A 11 -11.82 16.28 -12.15
N GLY A 12 -10.89 17.07 -11.60
CA GLY A 12 -9.55 17.24 -12.18
C GLY A 12 -8.76 15.94 -12.29
N LEU A 13 -8.94 15.02 -11.34
CA LEU A 13 -8.24 13.73 -11.31
C LEU A 13 -8.89 12.66 -12.20
N GLY A 14 -10.22 12.59 -12.20
CA GLY A 14 -10.98 11.48 -12.79
C GLY A 14 -11.88 11.86 -13.96
N VAL A 15 -11.96 13.14 -14.33
CA VAL A 15 -12.87 13.68 -15.35
C VAL A 15 -14.30 13.19 -15.09
N THR A 16 -14.97 12.60 -16.08
CA THR A 16 -16.34 12.09 -15.97
C THR A 16 -16.47 10.90 -15.00
N ALA A 17 -15.42 10.10 -14.85
CA ALA A 17 -15.38 9.04 -13.85
C ALA A 17 -15.32 9.63 -12.42
N GLY A 18 -14.59 10.74 -12.25
CA GLY A 18 -14.58 11.52 -11.00
C GLY A 18 -15.96 12.05 -10.63
N ASP A 19 -16.68 12.60 -11.61
CA ASP A 19 -18.06 13.10 -11.40
C ASP A 19 -19.02 11.97 -10.98
N SER A 20 -18.86 10.79 -11.59
CA SER A 20 -19.64 9.60 -11.25
C SER A 20 -19.36 9.12 -9.82
N ILE A 21 -18.09 9.16 -9.38
CA ILE A 21 -17.70 8.85 -7.99
C ILE A 21 -18.34 9.85 -7.02
N LEU A 22 -18.32 11.15 -7.32
CA LEU A 22 -18.94 12.17 -6.47
C LEU A 22 -20.46 11.95 -6.33
N ALA A 23 -21.13 11.59 -7.42
CA ALA A 23 -22.56 11.27 -7.40
C ALA A 23 -22.84 10.02 -6.54
N GLY A 24 -22.02 8.97 -6.68
CA GLY A 24 -22.11 7.77 -5.84
C GLY A 24 -21.89 8.08 -4.36
N TYR A 25 -20.83 8.84 -4.04
CA TYR A 25 -20.53 9.28 -2.68
C TYR A 25 -21.68 10.08 -2.07
N GLN A 26 -22.29 11.00 -2.83
CA GLN A 26 -23.45 11.76 -2.38
C GLN A 26 -24.66 10.86 -2.08
N ARG A 27 -24.94 9.86 -2.93
CA ARG A 27 -26.02 8.88 -2.68
C ARG A 27 -25.78 8.05 -1.42
N VAL A 28 -24.55 7.56 -1.24
CA VAL A 28 -24.19 6.77 -0.05
C VAL A 28 -24.34 7.62 1.22
N LEU A 29 -23.80 8.85 1.24
CA LEU A 29 -23.96 9.74 2.39
C LEU A 29 -25.43 10.03 2.72
N ALA A 30 -26.26 10.24 1.70
CA ALA A 30 -27.69 10.44 1.92
C ALA A 30 -28.36 9.19 2.52
N ALA A 31 -27.99 8.00 2.03
CA ALA A 31 -28.55 6.73 2.49
C ALA A 31 -28.12 6.36 3.92
N THR A 32 -26.93 6.77 4.38
CA THR A 32 -26.47 6.46 5.75
C THR A 32 -27.14 7.34 6.81
N GLY A 33 -27.77 8.45 6.43
CA GLY A 33 -28.38 9.40 7.39
C GLY A 33 -27.37 10.08 8.32
N VAL A 34 -26.06 9.95 8.07
CA VAL A 34 -25.02 10.54 8.90
C VAL A 34 -25.08 12.07 8.80
N THR A 35 -25.27 12.74 9.93
CA THR A 35 -25.24 14.20 10.05
C THR A 35 -24.04 14.66 10.89
N GLY A 36 -23.65 15.93 10.82
CA GLY A 36 -22.58 16.50 11.66
C GLY A 36 -21.14 16.26 11.17
N TYR A 37 -20.97 15.82 9.92
CA TYR A 37 -19.67 15.73 9.28
C TYR A 37 -19.26 17.08 8.65
N PRO A 38 -17.94 17.39 8.55
CA PRO A 38 -16.81 16.58 9.00
C PRO A 38 -16.60 16.65 10.52
N TYR A 39 -16.12 15.54 11.12
CA TYR A 39 -15.77 15.45 12.55
C TYR A 39 -14.51 16.23 12.96
N VAL A 40 -13.87 16.90 11.99
CA VAL A 40 -12.64 17.67 12.19
C VAL A 40 -12.84 19.05 11.58
N THR A 41 -12.56 20.09 12.36
CA THR A 41 -12.54 21.48 11.90
C THR A 41 -11.48 21.64 10.81
N ALA A 42 -11.88 22.22 9.68
CA ALA A 42 -10.99 22.58 8.59
C ALA A 42 -11.28 24.02 8.18
N HIS A 43 -10.23 24.75 7.82
CA HIS A 43 -10.32 26.12 7.32
C HIS A 43 -9.97 26.16 5.83
N MET A 44 -10.45 27.19 5.13
CA MET A 44 -10.06 27.42 3.75
C MET A 44 -8.59 27.83 3.71
N GLN A 45 -7.80 27.14 2.90
CA GLN A 45 -6.39 27.43 2.70
C GLN A 45 -5.96 26.89 1.33
N GLY A 46 -5.08 27.63 0.65
CA GLY A 46 -4.53 27.24 -0.65
C GLY A 46 -5.58 27.10 -1.75
N LYS A 47 -5.16 26.59 -2.92
CA LYS A 47 -6.04 26.31 -4.05
C LYS A 47 -6.36 24.81 -4.12
N PRO A 48 -7.59 24.42 -4.52
CA PRO A 48 -7.88 23.04 -4.86
C PRO A 48 -6.89 22.49 -5.89
N GLY A 49 -6.40 21.27 -5.68
CA GLY A 49 -5.37 20.63 -6.50
C GLY A 49 -3.93 20.84 -6.01
N GLU A 50 -3.67 21.77 -5.10
CA GLU A 50 -2.35 21.90 -4.46
C GLU A 50 -2.12 20.75 -3.46
N ALA A 51 -0.91 20.19 -3.43
CA ALA A 51 -0.56 19.05 -2.57
C ALA A 51 -0.91 19.25 -1.07
N PRO A 52 -0.61 20.40 -0.42
CA PRO A 52 -0.96 20.60 0.98
C PRO A 52 -2.46 20.82 1.22
N THR A 53 -3.20 21.21 0.19
CA THR A 53 -4.63 21.57 0.27
C THR A 53 -5.42 21.02 -0.92
N PRO A 54 -5.52 19.69 -1.10
CA PRO A 54 -6.07 19.11 -2.33
C PRO A 54 -7.49 19.56 -2.64
N THR A 55 -8.28 19.85 -1.60
CA THR A 55 -9.66 20.34 -1.73
C THR A 55 -9.84 21.84 -1.43
N GLY A 56 -8.73 22.60 -1.34
CA GLY A 56 -8.72 24.02 -0.93
C GLY A 56 -8.99 24.22 0.55
N LYS A 57 -8.78 23.18 1.35
CA LYS A 57 -8.98 23.18 2.81
C LYS A 57 -7.81 22.54 3.49
N ARG A 58 -7.54 23.01 4.71
CA ARG A 58 -6.56 22.43 5.63
C ARG A 58 -7.24 22.10 6.94
N VAL A 59 -6.99 20.90 7.44
CA VAL A 59 -7.44 20.50 8.78
C VAL A 59 -6.56 21.18 9.84
N ASP A 60 -7.05 21.26 11.07
CA ASP A 60 -6.30 21.83 12.18
C ASP A 60 -4.87 21.25 12.32
N GLU A 61 -3.87 22.13 12.37
CA GLU A 61 -2.45 21.75 12.42
C GLU A 61 -2.06 21.06 13.72
N GLN A 62 -2.68 21.44 14.84
CA GLN A 62 -2.38 20.80 16.12
C GLN A 62 -2.90 19.37 16.12
N LYS A 63 -4.13 19.13 15.65
CA LYS A 63 -4.68 17.78 15.51
C LYS A 63 -3.83 16.88 14.61
N LEU A 64 -3.21 17.43 13.57
CA LEU A 64 -2.29 16.67 12.73
C LEU A 64 -0.98 16.31 13.43
N ARG A 65 -0.41 17.24 14.19
CA ARG A 65 0.76 16.95 15.04
C ARG A 65 0.43 15.91 16.10
N ASP A 66 -0.74 16.01 16.72
CA ASP A 66 -1.21 15.06 17.74
C ASP A 66 -1.42 13.67 17.12
N LEU A 67 -2.03 13.59 15.93
CA LEU A 67 -2.17 12.34 15.19
C LEU A 67 -0.81 11.74 14.82
N GLN A 68 0.13 12.56 14.37
CA GLN A 68 1.49 12.11 14.06
C GLN A 68 2.20 11.57 15.31
N ALA A 69 2.10 12.28 16.44
CA ALA A 69 2.66 11.83 17.71
C ALA A 69 2.03 10.50 18.16
N TYR A 70 0.70 10.38 18.05
CA TYR A 70 -0.02 9.15 18.33
C TYR A 70 0.48 7.99 17.47
N VAL A 71 0.49 8.14 16.14
CA VAL A 71 0.94 7.08 15.20
C VAL A 71 2.40 6.70 15.46
N ASN A 72 3.27 7.68 15.73
CA ASN A 72 4.68 7.42 16.06
C ASN A 72 4.87 6.72 17.41
N SER A 73 3.91 6.85 18.33
CA SER A 73 3.95 6.18 19.64
C SER A 73 3.50 4.72 19.60
N LEU A 74 2.87 4.28 18.50
CA LEU A 74 2.38 2.92 18.35
C LEU A 74 3.55 1.93 18.31
N GLN A 75 3.57 1.01 19.26
CA GLN A 75 4.56 -0.06 19.30
C GLN A 75 4.12 -1.23 18.43
N ALA A 76 5.05 -1.74 17.61
CA ALA A 76 4.82 -2.98 16.89
C ALA A 76 4.76 -4.16 17.89
N PRO A 77 3.80 -5.08 17.76
CA PRO A 77 3.73 -6.25 18.62
C PRO A 77 4.96 -7.16 18.47
N LYS A 78 5.24 -7.99 19.49
CA LYS A 78 6.34 -8.96 19.43
C LYS A 78 6.12 -10.03 18.39
N GLY A 79 7.20 -10.38 17.69
CA GLY A 79 7.26 -11.48 16.76
C GLY A 79 6.98 -12.81 17.47
N VAL A 80 6.51 -13.79 16.71
CA VAL A 80 6.17 -15.12 17.21
C VAL A 80 7.31 -16.08 16.90
N VAL A 81 8.01 -16.53 17.94
CA VAL A 81 9.10 -17.50 17.84
C VAL A 81 8.62 -18.86 18.32
N THR A 82 8.42 -19.80 17.41
CA THR A 82 8.05 -21.18 17.76
C THR A 82 9.26 -22.11 17.84
N SER A 83 10.32 -21.83 17.08
CA SER A 83 11.59 -22.58 17.09
C SER A 83 12.73 -21.68 16.64
N SER A 84 13.74 -21.53 17.49
CA SER A 84 14.94 -20.72 17.18
C SER A 84 15.74 -21.30 16.01
N ALA A 85 15.79 -22.64 15.90
CA ALA A 85 16.47 -23.32 14.79
C ALA A 85 15.79 -23.02 13.44
N LEU A 86 14.46 -23.10 13.38
CA LEU A 86 13.70 -22.78 12.16
C LEU A 86 13.84 -21.30 11.78
N VAL A 87 13.84 -20.41 12.77
CA VAL A 87 14.05 -18.96 12.55
C VAL A 87 15.45 -18.71 11.96
N ALA A 88 16.49 -19.37 12.47
CA ALA A 88 17.84 -19.22 11.94
C ALA A 88 17.96 -19.75 10.49
N GLN A 89 17.38 -20.92 10.20
CA GLN A 89 17.32 -21.49 8.86
C GLN A 89 16.54 -20.60 7.90
N GLY A 90 15.37 -20.11 8.32
CA GLY A 90 14.56 -19.17 7.55
C GLY A 90 15.26 -17.85 7.26
N ARG A 91 16.05 -17.32 8.21
CA ARG A 91 16.88 -16.13 7.97
C ARG A 91 17.94 -16.39 6.91
N ALA A 92 18.62 -17.54 6.95
CA ALA A 92 19.59 -17.91 5.93
C ALA A 92 18.93 -18.06 4.54
N LEU A 93 17.73 -18.66 4.49
CA LEU A 93 16.94 -18.74 3.27
C LEU A 93 16.56 -17.37 2.75
N PHE A 94 16.03 -16.48 3.59
CA PHE A 94 15.64 -15.11 3.21
C PHE A 94 16.79 -14.35 2.51
N ILE A 95 18.01 -14.51 3.02
CA ILE A 95 19.21 -13.92 2.41
C ILE A 95 19.53 -14.62 1.08
N SER A 96 19.58 -15.95 1.06
CA SER A 96 19.96 -16.72 -0.16
C SER A 96 18.95 -16.61 -1.31
N GLN A 97 17.66 -16.41 -1.00
CA GLN A 97 16.57 -16.22 -1.95
C GLN A 97 16.42 -14.77 -2.40
N LYS A 98 17.41 -13.92 -2.08
CA LYS A 98 17.48 -12.51 -2.49
C LYS A 98 16.29 -11.66 -2.00
N CYS A 99 15.61 -12.08 -0.93
CA CYS A 99 14.60 -11.25 -0.29
C CYS A 99 15.23 -9.94 0.23
N THR A 100 16.53 -9.96 0.51
CA THR A 100 17.32 -8.80 0.91
C THR A 100 17.57 -7.75 -0.16
N ASP A 101 17.26 -8.03 -1.44
CA ASP A 101 17.36 -7.04 -2.52
C ASP A 101 16.33 -5.91 -2.34
N CYS A 102 15.25 -6.19 -1.60
CA CYS A 102 14.18 -5.25 -1.33
C CYS A 102 13.91 -5.06 0.16
N HIS A 103 14.01 -6.11 0.97
CA HIS A 103 13.65 -6.06 2.39
C HIS A 103 14.88 -6.12 3.29
N ASN A 104 14.88 -5.42 4.42
CA ASN A 104 15.97 -5.53 5.38
C ASN A 104 15.75 -6.73 6.33
N THR A 105 16.82 -7.24 6.94
CA THR A 105 16.73 -8.16 8.09
C THR A 105 16.56 -7.39 9.40
N ASN A 106 17.12 -6.19 9.47
CA ASN A 106 17.07 -5.33 10.66
C ASN A 106 15.82 -4.44 10.67
N GLN A 107 14.76 -4.91 11.32
CA GLN A 107 13.49 -4.19 11.41
C GLN A 107 13.53 -3.00 12.37
N GLY A 108 14.64 -2.78 13.08
CA GLY A 108 14.87 -1.58 13.88
C GLY A 108 15.25 -0.35 13.03
N ILE A 109 15.51 -0.53 11.73
CA ILE A 109 15.81 0.56 10.80
C ILE A 109 14.55 0.90 10.01
N ALA A 110 14.34 2.21 9.78
CA ALA A 110 13.25 2.68 8.94
C ALA A 110 13.30 2.05 7.55
N VAL A 111 12.17 1.51 7.09
CA VAL A 111 12.03 1.03 5.71
C VAL A 111 12.18 2.22 4.78
N GLN A 112 13.04 2.07 3.76
CA GLN A 112 13.25 3.11 2.78
C GLN A 112 11.93 3.43 2.07
N SER A 113 11.63 4.72 1.90
CA SER A 113 10.48 5.21 1.13
C SER A 113 10.68 5.05 -0.39
N LYS A 114 11.51 4.10 -0.82
CA LYS A 114 11.78 3.82 -2.23
C LYS A 114 10.56 3.13 -2.85
N LEU A 115 10.09 3.67 -3.97
CA LEU A 115 9.09 3.00 -4.79
C LEU A 115 9.77 1.93 -5.64
N VAL A 116 9.27 0.69 -5.57
CA VAL A 116 9.70 -0.40 -6.43
C VAL A 116 8.79 -0.42 -7.67
N PRO A 117 9.32 -0.28 -8.89
CA PRO A 117 8.53 -0.27 -10.11
C PRO A 117 7.67 -1.53 -10.28
N MET A 118 6.46 -1.37 -10.81
CA MET A 118 5.50 -2.47 -10.94
C MET A 118 6.04 -3.65 -11.77
N ASN A 119 6.77 -3.39 -12.84
CA ASN A 119 7.40 -4.43 -13.68
C ASN A 119 8.53 -5.21 -12.97
N VAL A 120 9.08 -4.69 -11.87
CA VAL A 120 10.08 -5.38 -11.05
C VAL A 120 9.38 -6.36 -10.09
N ILE A 121 8.30 -5.92 -9.45
CA ILE A 121 7.54 -6.75 -8.50
C ILE A 121 6.50 -7.64 -9.15
N TRP A 122 6.18 -7.43 -10.43
CA TRP A 122 5.20 -8.22 -11.16
C TRP A 122 5.67 -8.43 -12.61
N PRO A 123 6.37 -9.54 -12.91
CA PRO A 123 6.92 -9.80 -14.24
C PRO A 123 5.86 -9.92 -15.35
N GLY A 124 4.64 -10.36 -14.99
CA GLY A 124 3.49 -10.42 -15.91
C GLY A 124 2.76 -9.09 -16.11
N TYR A 125 3.25 -7.99 -15.55
CA TYR A 125 2.59 -6.70 -15.59
C TYR A 125 2.51 -6.14 -17.02
N ALA A 126 1.29 -6.03 -17.53
CA ALA A 126 0.98 -5.53 -18.86
C ALA A 126 -0.27 -4.63 -18.82
N PRO A 127 -0.12 -3.36 -18.38
CA PRO A 127 -1.25 -2.45 -18.23
C PRO A 127 -1.78 -2.01 -19.60
N LYS A 128 -3.08 -1.72 -19.66
CA LYS A 128 -3.73 -1.07 -20.80
C LYS A 128 -4.19 0.32 -20.38
N VAL A 129 -4.08 1.28 -21.29
CA VAL A 129 -4.64 2.62 -21.08
C VAL A 129 -6.16 2.54 -21.19
N LEU A 130 -6.84 3.01 -20.16
CA LEU A 130 -8.30 3.06 -20.06
C LEU A 130 -8.85 4.45 -20.40
N ALA A 131 -8.12 5.51 -20.04
CA ALA A 131 -8.52 6.89 -20.34
C ALA A 131 -7.31 7.83 -20.36
N GLN A 132 -7.39 8.88 -21.18
CA GLN A 132 -6.38 9.94 -21.23
C GLN A 132 -6.66 11.02 -20.18
N ARG A 133 -5.60 11.63 -19.63
CA ARG A 133 -5.68 12.80 -18.74
C ARG A 133 -4.87 13.95 -19.32
N LYS A 134 -5.20 15.17 -18.89
CA LYS A 134 -4.42 16.35 -19.27
C LYS A 134 -3.09 16.35 -18.51
N ALA A 135 -2.00 16.63 -19.22
CA ALA A 135 -0.69 16.85 -18.62
C ALA A 135 -0.79 17.87 -17.46
N PRO A 136 -0.06 17.68 -16.34
CA PRO A 136 1.05 16.72 -16.16
C PRO A 136 0.63 15.29 -15.72
N LEU A 137 -0.66 14.99 -15.64
CA LEU A 137 -1.14 13.67 -15.23
C LEU A 137 -0.85 12.59 -16.29
N SER A 138 -0.38 11.43 -15.86
CA SER A 138 -0.25 10.22 -16.70
C SER A 138 -1.62 9.72 -17.17
N PRO A 139 -1.74 8.92 -18.24
CA PRO A 139 -3.00 8.25 -18.58
C PRO A 139 -3.48 7.32 -17.44
N ILE A 140 -4.79 7.13 -17.33
CA ILE A 140 -5.37 6.10 -16.46
C ILE A 140 -5.12 4.76 -17.12
N GLN A 141 -4.47 3.84 -16.40
CA GLN A 141 -4.13 2.52 -16.92
C GLN A 141 -4.34 1.42 -15.88
N ASN A 142 -4.64 0.20 -16.34
CA ASN A 142 -4.82 -0.96 -15.49
C ASN A 142 -4.36 -2.25 -16.17
N ALA A 143 -3.76 -3.16 -15.41
CA ALA A 143 -3.49 -4.54 -15.81
C ALA A 143 -4.59 -5.49 -15.28
N PRO A 144 -4.82 -6.67 -15.91
CA PRO A 144 -5.82 -7.63 -15.43
C PRO A 144 -5.57 -8.11 -14.00
N GLY A 145 -6.64 -8.40 -13.26
CA GLY A 145 -6.59 -8.81 -11.85
C GLY A 145 -6.74 -7.61 -10.90
N THR A 146 -6.48 -7.83 -9.61
CA THR A 146 -6.71 -6.84 -8.54
C THR A 146 -5.45 -6.11 -8.09
N PHE A 147 -4.27 -6.66 -8.40
CA PHE A 147 -2.99 -6.13 -7.95
C PHE A 147 -2.72 -4.72 -8.47
N ASP A 148 -3.34 -4.35 -9.59
CA ASP A 148 -3.13 -3.04 -10.19
C ASP A 148 -4.20 -2.00 -9.87
N ASP A 149 -5.37 -2.46 -9.43
CA ASP A 149 -6.56 -1.61 -9.24
C ASP A 149 -6.29 -0.49 -8.24
N LYS A 150 -5.56 -0.81 -7.15
CA LYS A 150 -5.21 0.19 -6.13
C LYS A 150 -4.23 1.25 -6.67
N MET A 151 -3.50 0.96 -7.75
CA MET A 151 -2.61 1.94 -8.41
C MET A 151 -3.35 2.89 -9.35
N ILE A 152 -4.57 2.56 -9.80
CA ILE A 152 -5.40 3.47 -10.62
C ILE A 152 -5.74 4.74 -9.83
N VAL A 153 -6.07 4.57 -8.54
CA VAL A 153 -6.41 5.67 -7.62
C VAL A 153 -5.15 6.42 -7.17
N VAL A 154 -4.04 5.70 -7.05
CA VAL A 154 -2.76 6.16 -6.50
C VAL A 154 -1.70 6.25 -7.60
N ASP A 155 -2.06 6.62 -8.83
CA ASP A 155 -1.08 6.78 -9.91
C ASP A 155 -0.12 7.92 -9.47
N ALA A 156 1.04 7.52 -8.93
CA ALA A 156 1.58 8.04 -7.66
C ALA A 156 2.28 9.39 -7.71
N SER A 157 2.01 10.20 -8.73
CA SER A 157 2.28 11.63 -8.63
C SER A 157 1.42 12.38 -9.63
N PRO A 158 1.02 13.62 -9.32
CA PRO A 158 0.43 14.53 -10.30
C PRO A 158 1.24 14.69 -11.60
N GLY A 159 2.49 14.19 -11.66
CA GLY A 159 3.41 14.30 -12.80
C GLY A 159 3.89 13.00 -13.44
N GLY A 160 3.29 11.82 -13.17
CA GLY A 160 3.67 10.58 -13.87
C GLY A 160 4.99 9.92 -13.43
N GLY A 161 5.37 10.07 -12.17
CA GLY A 161 6.46 9.35 -11.51
C GLY A 161 6.29 7.81 -11.50
N ILE A 162 7.21 7.12 -10.81
CA ILE A 162 7.27 5.65 -10.82
C ILE A 162 5.95 5.04 -10.36
N ARG A 163 5.30 4.30 -11.25
CA ARG A 163 4.16 3.45 -10.91
C ARG A 163 4.69 2.18 -10.24
N GLY A 164 4.47 2.09 -8.94
CA GLY A 164 5.08 1.06 -8.11
C GLY A 164 4.61 1.18 -6.66
N ASN A 165 5.05 0.23 -5.84
CA ASN A 165 4.69 0.20 -4.42
C ASN A 165 5.89 0.55 -3.55
N ALA A 166 5.63 1.25 -2.45
CA ALA A 166 6.59 1.35 -1.36
C ALA A 166 6.75 -0.01 -0.69
N LEU A 167 7.93 -0.26 -0.14
CA LEU A 167 8.21 -1.50 0.59
C LEU A 167 7.35 -1.57 1.86
N PRO A 168 6.62 -2.68 2.11
CA PRO A 168 5.93 -2.86 3.37
C PRO A 168 6.93 -3.15 4.50
N LEU A 169 6.55 -2.77 5.72
CA LEU A 169 7.17 -3.29 6.93
C LEU A 169 6.96 -4.81 6.99
N LEU A 170 7.99 -5.55 7.39
CA LEU A 170 7.88 -6.99 7.67
C LEU A 170 7.57 -7.28 9.15
N LEU A 171 7.04 -6.28 9.86
CA LEU A 171 6.62 -6.39 11.25
C LEU A 171 5.20 -6.96 11.33
N ASP A 172 4.96 -7.73 12.38
CA ASP A 172 3.63 -8.25 12.74
C ASP A 172 2.94 -9.15 11.70
N LEU A 173 3.71 -9.78 10.81
CA LEU A 173 3.16 -10.65 9.76
C LEU A 173 2.43 -11.87 10.33
N ALA A 174 2.73 -12.29 11.56
CA ALA A 174 2.09 -13.42 12.22
C ALA A 174 0.59 -13.22 12.47
N ARG A 175 0.12 -11.98 12.58
CA ARG A 175 -1.28 -11.62 12.85
C ARG A 175 -2.02 -11.09 11.61
N LYS A 176 -1.35 -11.07 10.45
CA LYS A 176 -1.96 -10.61 9.20
C LYS A 176 -2.65 -11.79 8.47
N PRO A 177 -3.96 -11.72 8.15
CA PRO A 177 -4.69 -12.82 7.53
C PRO A 177 -4.59 -12.85 6.00
N VAL A 178 -4.18 -11.74 5.37
CA VAL A 178 -4.02 -11.59 3.93
C VAL A 178 -2.72 -10.82 3.65
N PHE A 179 -2.15 -10.96 2.48
CA PHE A 179 -0.86 -10.40 2.08
C PHE A 179 -0.99 -9.76 0.70
N LEU A 180 0.07 -9.01 0.35
CA LEU A 180 0.05 -8.07 -0.77
C LEU A 180 -0.92 -6.91 -0.53
N HIS A 181 -0.80 -5.85 -1.32
CA HIS A 181 -1.62 -4.67 -1.11
C HIS A 181 -3.05 -4.86 -1.63
N ASP A 182 -3.32 -5.86 -2.47
CA ASP A 182 -4.64 -6.19 -3.01
C ASP A 182 -5.34 -7.35 -2.29
N ASP A 183 -4.76 -7.83 -1.18
CA ASP A 183 -5.30 -8.90 -0.34
C ASP A 183 -5.46 -10.25 -1.07
N SER A 184 -4.78 -10.44 -2.20
CA SER A 184 -4.92 -11.62 -3.07
C SER A 184 -4.27 -12.91 -2.54
N VAL A 185 -3.49 -12.82 -1.46
CA VAL A 185 -2.76 -13.95 -0.88
C VAL A 185 -3.17 -14.13 0.58
N HIS A 186 -3.52 -15.34 1.00
CA HIS A 186 -4.20 -15.59 2.27
C HIS A 186 -3.29 -16.23 3.33
N SER A 187 -2.03 -16.50 2.99
CA SER A 187 -1.02 -16.95 3.95
C SER A 187 0.40 -16.67 3.47
N LEU A 188 1.37 -16.68 4.41
CA LEU A 188 2.78 -16.63 4.05
C LEU A 188 3.25 -17.87 3.29
N ASP A 189 2.67 -19.05 3.54
CA ASP A 189 3.01 -20.26 2.76
C ASP A 189 2.58 -20.10 1.31
N GLU A 190 1.34 -19.63 1.09
CA GLU A 190 0.82 -19.34 -0.25
C GLU A 190 1.67 -18.28 -0.96
N LEU A 191 2.05 -17.19 -0.28
CA LEU A 191 2.90 -16.13 -0.84
C LEU A 191 4.19 -16.69 -1.45
N LEU A 192 4.75 -17.70 -0.78
CA LEU A 192 6.05 -18.31 -1.08
C LEU A 192 5.94 -19.56 -1.95
N ASP A 193 4.73 -20.01 -2.31
CA ASP A 193 4.50 -21.23 -3.10
C ASP A 193 4.62 -20.95 -4.61
N PRO A 194 5.50 -21.66 -5.34
CA PRO A 194 5.66 -21.49 -6.78
C PRO A 194 4.40 -21.81 -7.61
N LYS A 195 3.40 -22.49 -7.05
CA LYS A 195 2.09 -22.71 -7.70
C LYS A 195 1.39 -21.41 -8.11
N ARG A 196 1.71 -20.28 -7.45
CA ARG A 196 1.22 -18.96 -7.85
C ARG A 196 1.71 -18.55 -9.26
N GLY A 197 2.81 -19.11 -9.75
CA GLY A 197 3.30 -18.90 -11.11
C GLY A 197 4.29 -17.74 -11.24
N LYS A 198 5.23 -17.87 -12.18
CA LYS A 198 6.37 -16.95 -12.38
C LYS A 198 5.99 -15.54 -12.85
N THR A 199 4.79 -15.38 -13.41
CA THR A 199 4.28 -14.09 -13.90
C THR A 199 3.36 -13.40 -12.89
N SER A 200 3.14 -14.00 -11.72
CA SER A 200 2.29 -13.43 -10.68
C SER A 200 3.00 -12.31 -9.92
N PRO A 201 2.25 -11.45 -9.22
CA PRO A 201 2.82 -10.45 -8.34
C PRO A 201 3.68 -11.07 -7.23
N HIS A 202 4.81 -10.43 -6.96
CA HIS A 202 5.84 -10.81 -6.00
C HIS A 202 6.27 -12.29 -6.10
N PRO A 203 6.83 -12.74 -7.25
CA PRO A 203 7.10 -14.16 -7.51
C PRO A 203 8.43 -14.64 -6.91
N PHE A 204 8.65 -14.35 -5.62
CA PHE A 204 9.81 -14.82 -4.87
C PHE A 204 9.41 -16.08 -4.09
N TYR A 205 9.72 -17.23 -4.68
CA TYR A 205 9.24 -18.51 -4.20
C TYR A 205 10.36 -19.37 -3.62
N VAL A 206 9.97 -20.30 -2.75
CA VAL A 206 10.82 -21.37 -2.23
C VAL A 206 10.21 -22.72 -2.59
N VAL A 207 11.03 -23.61 -3.13
CA VAL A 207 10.55 -24.79 -3.86
C VAL A 207 9.94 -25.83 -2.93
N THR A 208 10.58 -26.10 -1.79
CA THR A 208 10.14 -27.19 -0.90
C THR A 208 9.29 -26.67 0.24
N SER A 209 8.27 -27.45 0.63
CA SER A 209 7.40 -27.11 1.77
C SER A 209 8.18 -26.93 3.08
N ALA A 210 9.27 -27.68 3.29
CA ALA A 210 10.15 -27.51 4.45
C ALA A 210 10.80 -26.11 4.47
N GLN A 211 11.41 -25.69 3.37
CA GLN A 211 12.01 -24.36 3.25
C GLN A 211 10.97 -23.24 3.42
N ARG A 212 9.73 -23.46 2.95
CA ARG A 212 8.64 -22.52 3.20
C ARG A 212 8.32 -22.42 4.69
N GLY A 213 8.21 -23.54 5.38
CA GLY A 213 8.00 -23.57 6.83
C GLY A 213 9.08 -22.80 7.60
N GLU A 214 10.35 -22.98 7.23
CA GLU A 214 11.49 -22.24 7.80
C GLU A 214 11.37 -20.72 7.55
N LEU A 215 11.10 -20.32 6.29
CA LEU A 215 10.96 -18.91 5.92
C LEU A 215 9.74 -18.26 6.58
N VAL A 216 8.61 -18.97 6.68
CA VAL A 216 7.41 -18.55 7.41
C VAL A 216 7.72 -18.36 8.90
N ALA A 217 8.47 -19.28 9.52
CA ALA A 217 8.87 -19.15 10.92
C ALA A 217 9.73 -17.89 11.14
N TYR A 218 10.70 -17.64 10.25
CA TYR A 218 11.50 -16.43 10.29
C TYR A 218 10.64 -15.16 10.11
N LEU A 219 9.81 -15.08 9.08
CA LEU A 219 8.95 -13.91 8.83
C LEU A 219 7.99 -13.61 9.98
N LYS A 220 7.45 -14.65 10.64
CA LYS A 220 6.59 -14.49 11.83
C LYS A 220 7.37 -14.04 13.06
N SER A 221 8.66 -14.34 13.14
CA SER A 221 9.52 -13.95 14.27
C SER A 221 9.97 -12.50 14.25
N LEU A 222 9.83 -11.81 13.12
CA LEU A 222 10.31 -10.44 12.94
C LEU A 222 9.60 -9.46 13.88
N ASP A 223 10.40 -8.67 14.58
CA ASP A 223 10.00 -7.61 15.50
C ASP A 223 11.05 -6.47 15.49
N THR A 224 10.80 -5.39 16.23
CA THR A 224 11.72 -4.23 16.28
C THR A 224 13.10 -4.53 16.86
N ASN A 225 13.32 -5.71 17.44
CA ASN A 225 14.62 -6.16 17.96
C ASN A 225 15.39 -7.04 16.97
N SER A 226 14.76 -7.40 15.84
CA SER A 226 15.37 -8.26 14.80
C SER A 226 16.50 -7.53 14.08
N LYS A 227 17.63 -8.22 13.87
CA LYS A 227 18.87 -7.69 13.25
C LYS A 227 19.36 -8.57 12.09
#